data_AF-A0A5N7D8A2-F1
#
_entry.id   AF-A0A5N7D8A2-F1
#
_cell.length_a   1.000
_cell.length_b   1.000
_cell.length_c   1.000
_cell.angle_alpha   90.00
_cell.angle_beta   90.00
_cell.angle_gamma   90.00
#
_symmetry.space_group_name_H-M   'P 1'
#
loop_
_entity.id
_entity.type
_entity.pdbx_description
1 polymer ?
#
loop_
_entity_poly.entity_id
_entity_poly.type
_entity_poly.pdbx_seq_one_letter_code
_entity_poly.pdbx_strand_id
1 'polypeptide(L)'
;MYRTLLIILTLYFSTLVAAGRKDPSKTPIEDSKQERHNINDKCHGLFINGERPAIAGEGVQRPLNADGTKKPYPIRPPSRPQAIWGSCDRRIRSYRMSKLDLDLCLGWNPDTEKLYPKSRGNGIKEGNCSACYYAKPDLHCVCDVKKTDDDRISINMDGLVQVTHDGFLACFEHLGTQVSMDQFIHG
;
A
#
# COMPACT_ATOMS: atom_id res chain seq x y z
N MET A 1 48.71 39.97 4.22
CA MET A 1 47.57 39.54 5.07
C MET A 1 46.29 39.33 4.23
N TYR A 2 46.31 38.42 3.25
CA TYR A 2 45.11 38.15 2.42
C TYR A 2 45.03 36.71 1.88
N ARG A 3 45.91 35.81 2.34
CA ARG A 3 45.91 34.39 1.94
C ARG A 3 45.34 33.43 3.00
N THR A 4 45.27 33.86 4.25
CA THR A 4 44.80 33.04 5.37
C THR A 4 43.29 33.14 5.61
N LEU A 5 42.61 34.17 5.08
CA LEU A 5 41.17 34.36 5.28
C LEU A 5 40.28 33.52 4.35
N LEU A 6 40.82 33.05 3.22
CA LEU A 6 40.05 32.30 2.21
C LEU A 6 39.84 30.82 2.55
N ILE A 7 40.63 30.27 3.49
CA ILE A 7 40.50 28.86 3.90
C ILE A 7 39.39 28.69 4.94
N ILE A 8 39.08 29.73 5.72
CA ILE A 8 38.03 29.65 6.75
C ILE A 8 36.63 29.78 6.13
N LEU A 9 36.46 30.49 5.02
CA LEU A 9 35.16 30.68 4.39
C LEU A 9 34.67 29.50 3.53
N THR A 10 35.55 28.62 3.08
CA THR A 10 35.17 27.39 2.35
C THR A 10 34.80 26.24 3.27
N LEU A 11 35.22 26.28 4.54
CA LEU A 11 34.88 25.24 5.54
C LEU A 11 33.53 25.47 6.22
N TYR A 12 32.93 26.66 6.13
CA TYR A 12 31.64 26.95 6.78
C TYR A 12 30.39 26.56 5.96
N PHE A 13 30.54 26.19 4.68
CA PHE A 13 29.40 25.87 3.81
C PHE A 13 29.17 24.38 3.53
N SER A 14 29.88 23.47 4.22
CA SER A 14 29.80 22.02 3.92
C SER A 14 29.08 21.18 4.97
N THR A 15 28.41 21.79 5.96
CA THR A 15 27.60 21.03 6.92
C THR A 15 26.14 21.48 6.91
N LEU A 16 25.57 21.70 5.73
CA LEU A 16 24.20 21.22 5.53
C LEU A 16 24.32 19.71 5.39
N VAL A 17 24.43 19.04 6.55
CA VAL A 17 24.04 17.64 6.64
C VAL A 17 22.63 17.64 6.09
N ALA A 18 22.49 17.10 4.88
CA ALA A 18 21.21 16.64 4.41
C ALA A 18 20.72 15.71 5.51
N ALA A 19 19.90 16.26 6.40
CA ALA A 19 18.83 15.52 7.05
C ALA A 19 17.90 15.11 5.91
N GLY A 20 18.41 14.19 5.07
CA GLY A 20 17.61 13.38 4.20
C GLY A 20 16.65 12.73 5.16
N ARG A 21 15.41 13.24 5.18
CA ARG A 21 14.28 12.55 5.78
C ARG A 21 14.45 11.11 5.34
N LYS A 22 14.82 10.22 6.28
CA LYS A 22 14.73 8.79 6.06
C LYS A 22 13.28 8.59 5.70
N ASP A 23 13.06 8.33 4.43
CA ASP A 23 11.74 8.03 3.91
C ASP A 23 11.25 6.83 4.73
N PRO A 24 10.25 6.97 5.61
CA PRO A 24 9.85 5.92 6.56
C PRO A 24 9.48 4.60 5.85
N SER A 25 9.23 4.69 4.55
CA SER A 25 8.98 3.63 3.57
C SER A 25 10.19 2.71 3.26
N LYS A 26 11.43 3.06 3.62
CA LYS A 26 12.64 2.33 3.16
C LYS A 26 13.26 1.38 4.16
N THR A 27 12.96 1.48 5.45
CA THR A 27 13.52 0.58 6.47
C THR A 27 12.53 -0.54 6.80
N PRO A 28 12.90 -1.82 6.61
CA PRO A 28 12.15 -2.95 7.13
C PRO A 28 11.89 -2.79 8.62
N ILE A 29 10.67 -3.08 9.06
CA ILE A 29 10.37 -3.15 10.49
C ILE A 29 11.10 -4.37 11.04
N GLU A 30 11.95 -4.15 12.03
CA GLU A 30 12.61 -5.21 12.76
C GLU A 30 11.55 -5.97 13.57
N ASP A 31 11.32 -7.22 13.18
CA ASP A 31 10.37 -8.13 13.82
C ASP A 31 11.12 -9.03 14.78
N SER A 32 10.57 -9.24 15.97
CA SER A 32 11.28 -9.99 17.04
C SER A 32 11.55 -11.45 16.68
N LYS A 33 10.82 -12.01 15.71
CA LYS A 33 11.05 -13.33 15.10
C LYS A 33 10.68 -13.32 13.63
N GLN A 34 11.40 -14.05 12.79
CA GLN A 34 11.03 -14.21 11.37
C GLN A 34 9.89 -15.23 11.17
N GLU A 35 8.75 -15.00 11.82
CA GLU A 35 7.53 -15.79 11.59
C GLU A 35 6.58 -15.03 10.67
N ARG A 36 5.93 -15.74 9.76
CA ARG A 36 4.97 -15.16 8.82
C ARG A 36 3.69 -15.96 8.84
N HIS A 37 2.58 -15.25 8.98
CA HIS A 37 1.26 -15.83 9.11
C HIS A 37 0.34 -15.26 8.04
N ASN A 38 -0.71 -16.01 7.73
CA ASN A 38 -1.74 -15.53 6.82
C ASN A 38 -2.53 -14.37 7.47
N ILE A 39 -2.70 -13.27 6.72
CA ILE A 39 -3.53 -12.12 7.11
C ILE A 39 -4.94 -12.52 7.52
N ASN A 40 -5.50 -13.50 6.83
CA ASN A 40 -6.84 -13.99 7.04
C ASN A 40 -7.03 -14.75 8.36
N ASP A 41 -5.96 -15.24 8.95
CA ASP A 41 -5.99 -16.02 10.19
C ASP A 41 -5.59 -15.18 11.40
N LYS A 42 -4.77 -14.14 11.20
CA LYS A 42 -4.19 -13.33 12.28
C LYS A 42 -4.74 -11.92 12.40
N CYS A 43 -5.48 -11.43 11.40
CA CYS A 43 -6.04 -10.08 11.46
C CYS A 43 -7.57 -10.09 11.52
N HIS A 44 -8.09 -9.15 12.27
CA HIS A 44 -9.51 -8.87 12.42
C HIS A 44 -9.83 -7.47 11.90
N GLY A 45 -11.05 -7.27 11.39
CA GLY A 45 -11.46 -5.99 10.85
C GLY A 45 -10.52 -5.53 9.74
N LEU A 46 -10.46 -6.32 8.66
CA LEU A 46 -9.68 -5.98 7.48
C LEU A 46 -10.46 -5.02 6.60
N PHE A 47 -9.87 -3.88 6.28
CA PHE A 47 -10.51 -2.78 5.57
C PHE A 47 -9.57 -2.15 4.56
N ILE A 48 -10.10 -1.60 3.47
CA ILE A 48 -9.33 -0.74 2.57
C ILE A 48 -9.59 0.70 2.96
N ASN A 49 -8.51 1.47 3.16
CA ASN A 49 -8.54 2.86 3.61
C ASN A 49 -9.31 3.10 4.93
N GLY A 50 -9.47 2.07 5.76
CA GLY A 50 -10.26 2.13 6.99
C GLY A 50 -11.78 2.05 6.77
N GLU A 51 -12.23 1.74 5.55
CA GLU A 51 -13.63 1.70 5.17
C GLU A 51 -14.14 0.25 5.03
N ARG A 52 -15.40 0.02 5.44
CA ARG A 52 -16.09 -1.27 5.20
C ARG A 52 -16.37 -1.47 3.71
N PRO A 53 -16.50 -2.72 3.21
CA PRO A 53 -16.68 -2.99 1.78
C PRO A 53 -17.77 -2.15 1.09
N ALA A 54 -18.96 -2.10 1.69
CA ALA A 54 -20.10 -1.30 1.21
C ALA A 54 -19.83 0.20 1.03
N ILE A 55 -18.81 0.74 1.73
CA ILE A 55 -18.38 2.16 1.61
C ILE A 55 -17.18 2.27 0.67
N ALA A 56 -16.24 1.33 0.77
CA ALA A 56 -14.96 1.38 0.07
C ALA A 56 -15.08 1.16 -1.45
N GLY A 57 -16.13 0.48 -1.92
CA GLY A 57 -16.38 0.30 -3.35
C GLY A 57 -17.19 -0.92 -3.76
N GLU A 58 -17.69 -1.71 -2.80
CA GLU A 58 -18.56 -2.85 -3.11
C GLU A 58 -19.79 -2.38 -3.90
N GLY A 59 -20.04 -3.02 -5.05
CA GLY A 59 -21.12 -2.65 -5.96
C GLY A 59 -20.79 -1.50 -6.93
N VAL A 60 -19.66 -0.80 -6.77
CA VAL A 60 -19.23 0.22 -7.74
C VAL A 60 -18.93 -0.44 -9.09
N GLN A 61 -19.39 0.19 -10.16
CA GLN A 61 -19.12 -0.16 -11.55
C GLN A 61 -18.83 1.11 -12.33
N ARG A 62 -18.09 0.99 -13.43
CA ARG A 62 -17.91 2.11 -14.35
C ARG A 62 -19.28 2.48 -14.94
N PRO A 63 -19.63 3.78 -14.99
CA PRO A 63 -20.86 4.19 -15.62
C PRO A 63 -20.77 3.96 -17.14
N LEU A 64 -21.83 3.41 -17.72
CA LEU A 64 -21.96 3.18 -19.16
C LEU A 64 -22.67 4.36 -19.84
N ASN A 65 -22.39 4.56 -21.12
CA ASN A 65 -23.18 5.37 -22.03
C ASN A 65 -24.53 4.69 -22.31
N ALA A 66 -25.47 5.42 -22.92
CA ALA A 66 -26.79 4.89 -23.26
C ALA A 66 -26.74 3.71 -24.27
N ASP A 67 -25.67 3.65 -25.07
CA ASP A 67 -25.39 2.58 -26.03
C ASP A 67 -24.62 1.39 -25.41
N GLY A 68 -24.41 1.39 -24.09
CA GLY A 68 -23.66 0.36 -23.37
C GLY A 68 -22.15 0.51 -23.46
N THR A 69 -21.61 1.48 -24.20
CA THR A 69 -20.17 1.72 -24.26
C THR A 69 -19.66 2.35 -22.97
N LYS A 70 -18.39 2.12 -22.63
CA LYS A 70 -17.77 2.68 -21.42
C LYS A 70 -17.69 4.20 -21.50
N LYS A 71 -18.15 4.93 -20.47
CA LYS A 71 -17.91 6.38 -20.42
C LYS A 71 -16.41 6.66 -20.35
N PRO A 72 -15.90 7.68 -21.08
CA PRO A 72 -14.48 8.03 -21.11
C PRO A 72 -13.97 8.64 -19.79
N TYR A 73 -14.87 8.96 -18.85
CA TYR A 73 -14.47 9.47 -17.54
C TYR A 73 -14.01 8.32 -16.64
N PRO A 74 -12.80 8.39 -16.09
CA PRO A 74 -12.27 7.34 -15.24
C PRO A 74 -13.16 7.19 -14.00
N ILE A 75 -13.32 5.95 -13.52
CA ILE A 75 -13.67 5.74 -12.11
C ILE A 75 -12.72 6.62 -11.33
N ARG A 76 -13.28 7.51 -10.49
CA ARG A 76 -12.54 8.61 -9.86
C ARG A 76 -11.20 8.06 -9.35
N PRO A 77 -10.05 8.55 -9.86
CA PRO A 77 -8.76 8.01 -9.45
C PRO A 77 -8.70 8.00 -7.93
N PRO A 78 -8.05 7.01 -7.31
CA PRO A 78 -8.07 6.87 -5.88
C PRO A 78 -7.57 8.20 -5.30
N SER A 79 -8.44 8.93 -4.59
CA SER A 79 -8.10 10.26 -4.06
C SER A 79 -6.98 10.19 -3.02
N ARG A 80 -6.62 8.97 -2.61
CA ARG A 80 -5.61 8.59 -1.63
C ARG A 80 -5.00 7.23 -2.02
N PRO A 81 -3.73 6.95 -1.67
CA PRO A 81 -3.14 5.62 -1.82
C PRO A 81 -4.04 4.54 -1.22
N GLN A 82 -4.26 3.45 -1.94
CA GLN A 82 -5.09 2.33 -1.45
C GLN A 82 -4.25 1.52 -0.46
N ALA A 83 -4.65 1.55 0.81
CA ALA A 83 -3.96 0.81 1.86
C ALA A 83 -4.90 -0.18 2.52
N ILE A 84 -4.40 -1.37 2.85
CA ILE A 84 -5.09 -2.33 3.70
C ILE A 84 -4.80 -2.02 5.17
N TRP A 85 -5.84 -2.10 5.98
CA TRP A 85 -5.83 -1.87 7.43
C TRP A 85 -6.34 -3.12 8.11
N GLY A 86 -5.72 -3.52 9.22
CA GLY A 86 -6.12 -4.72 9.95
C GLY A 86 -5.64 -4.71 11.40
N SER A 87 -6.51 -5.15 12.32
CA SER A 87 -6.15 -5.33 13.72
C SER A 87 -5.57 -6.71 13.88
N CYS A 88 -4.25 -6.82 13.94
CA CYS A 88 -3.54 -8.09 13.83
C CYS A 88 -3.00 -8.56 15.18
N ASP A 89 -3.12 -9.85 15.42
CA ASP A 89 -2.57 -10.53 16.59
C ASP A 89 -1.07 -10.26 16.73
N ARG A 90 -0.65 -9.86 17.94
CA ARG A 90 0.75 -9.89 18.36
C ARG A 90 0.95 -10.91 19.49
N ARG A 91 2.20 -11.30 19.72
CA ARG A 91 2.62 -12.30 20.73
C ARG A 91 1.92 -12.18 22.10
N ILE A 92 1.72 -10.97 22.62
CA ILE A 92 1.26 -10.72 23.99
C ILE A 92 -0.29 -10.69 24.08
N ARG A 93 -0.98 -11.68 23.48
CA ARG A 93 -2.47 -11.80 23.48
C ARG A 93 -3.19 -10.47 23.32
N SER A 94 -2.71 -9.65 22.41
CA SER A 94 -3.23 -8.32 22.14
C SER A 94 -3.12 -8.07 20.65
N TYR A 95 -3.79 -7.01 20.20
CA TYR A 95 -3.85 -6.67 18.80
C TYR A 95 -3.05 -5.40 18.53
N ARG A 96 -2.55 -5.27 17.31
CA ARG A 96 -1.93 -4.06 16.77
C ARG A 96 -2.71 -3.60 15.56
N MET A 97 -3.03 -2.31 15.50
CA MET A 97 -3.57 -1.73 14.29
C MET A 97 -2.43 -1.53 13.29
N SER A 98 -2.49 -2.24 12.17
CA SER A 98 -1.49 -2.16 11.11
C SER A 98 -2.09 -1.64 9.82
N LYS A 99 -1.26 -0.94 9.04
CA LYS A 99 -1.59 -0.37 7.75
C LYS A 99 -0.48 -0.73 6.75
N LEU A 100 -0.86 -1.18 5.57
CA LEU A 100 0.05 -1.49 4.48
C LEU A 100 -0.45 -0.88 3.17
N ASP A 101 0.38 -0.04 2.56
CA ASP A 101 0.14 0.50 1.22
C ASP A 101 0.25 -0.60 0.17
N LEU A 102 -0.80 -0.78 -0.63
CA LEU A 102 -0.89 -1.87 -1.61
C LEU A 102 0.03 -1.66 -2.82
N ASP A 103 0.44 -0.43 -3.12
CA ASP A 103 1.45 -0.15 -4.16
C ASP A 103 2.83 -0.74 -3.80
N LEU A 104 3.06 -1.07 -2.52
CA LEU A 104 4.25 -1.78 -2.08
C LEU A 104 4.24 -3.28 -2.37
N CYS A 105 3.06 -3.87 -2.62
CA CYS A 105 2.92 -5.32 -2.80
C CYS A 105 2.39 -5.72 -4.19
N LEU A 106 1.86 -4.78 -4.96
CA LEU A 106 1.21 -5.03 -6.23
C LEU A 106 1.94 -4.34 -7.38
N GLY A 107 1.98 -5.02 -8.53
CA GLY A 107 2.35 -4.47 -9.83
C GLY A 107 1.17 -4.53 -10.80
N TRP A 108 1.26 -3.76 -11.88
CA TRP A 108 0.28 -3.76 -12.97
C TRP A 108 0.89 -4.39 -14.22
N ASN A 109 0.18 -5.36 -14.82
CA ASN A 109 0.58 -5.94 -16.10
C ASN A 109 -0.26 -5.30 -17.21
N PRO A 110 0.32 -4.48 -18.11
CA PRO A 110 -0.42 -3.81 -19.18
C PRO A 110 -0.88 -4.76 -20.29
N ASP A 111 -0.24 -5.92 -20.44
CA ASP A 111 -0.58 -6.90 -21.46
C ASP A 111 -1.85 -7.66 -21.07
N THR A 112 -1.95 -8.05 -19.80
CA THR A 112 -3.11 -8.77 -19.27
C THR A 112 -4.14 -7.88 -18.60
N GLU A 113 -3.80 -6.61 -18.34
CA GLU A 113 -4.60 -5.64 -17.56
C GLU A 113 -5.02 -6.18 -16.18
N LYS A 114 -4.06 -6.79 -15.48
CA LYS A 114 -4.28 -7.42 -14.17
C LYS A 114 -3.23 -6.98 -13.16
N LEU A 115 -3.66 -6.96 -11.90
CA LEU A 115 -2.77 -6.87 -10.75
C LEU A 115 -2.02 -8.20 -10.57
N TYR A 116 -0.77 -8.12 -10.15
CA TYR A 116 0.02 -9.29 -9.76
C TYR A 116 0.91 -8.97 -8.55
N PRO A 117 1.33 -9.98 -7.79
CA PRO A 117 2.28 -9.79 -6.69
C PRO A 117 3.59 -9.21 -7.24
N LYS A 118 3.95 -8.00 -6.83
CA LYS A 118 5.24 -7.38 -7.13
C LYS A 118 5.60 -6.38 -6.06
N SER A 119 6.75 -6.58 -5.46
CA SER A 119 7.20 -5.62 -4.47
C SER A 119 7.50 -4.25 -5.10
N ARG A 120 7.00 -3.20 -4.44
CA ARG A 120 7.10 -1.80 -4.88
C ARG A 120 6.69 -1.63 -6.33
N GLY A 121 5.70 -2.42 -6.76
CA GLY A 121 5.27 -2.49 -8.15
C GLY A 121 4.40 -1.32 -8.58
N ASN A 122 3.88 -0.51 -7.65
CA ASN A 122 2.97 0.61 -7.90
C ASN A 122 1.72 0.22 -8.72
N GLY A 123 1.26 -1.02 -8.58
CA GLY A 123 0.21 -1.59 -9.42
C GLY A 123 -1.14 -0.91 -9.30
N ILE A 124 -1.51 -0.41 -8.11
CA ILE A 124 -2.76 0.34 -7.93
C ILE A 124 -2.69 1.65 -8.72
N LYS A 125 -1.57 2.36 -8.59
CA LYS A 125 -1.35 3.62 -9.31
C LYS A 125 -1.25 3.42 -10.82
N GLU A 126 -0.47 2.44 -11.28
CA GLU A 126 -0.22 2.17 -12.70
C GLU A 126 -1.46 1.64 -13.42
N GLY A 127 -2.26 0.79 -12.76
CA GLY A 127 -3.56 0.34 -13.27
C GLY A 127 -4.69 1.33 -13.11
N ASN A 128 -4.42 2.53 -12.54
CA ASN A 128 -5.41 3.53 -12.17
C ASN A 128 -6.59 2.92 -11.39
N CYS A 129 -6.28 2.02 -10.46
CA CYS A 129 -7.23 1.26 -9.69
C CYS A 129 -7.82 2.09 -8.54
N SER A 130 -9.13 1.99 -8.34
CA SER A 130 -9.90 2.75 -7.35
C SER A 130 -11.05 1.90 -6.82
N ALA A 131 -11.81 2.46 -5.87
CA ALA A 131 -12.97 1.79 -5.26
C ALA A 131 -12.64 0.36 -4.78
N CYS A 132 -11.46 0.20 -4.17
CA CYS A 132 -11.00 -1.09 -3.74
C CYS A 132 -11.67 -1.49 -2.43
N TYR A 133 -12.08 -2.74 -2.32
CA TYR A 133 -12.59 -3.31 -1.08
C TYR A 133 -12.04 -4.71 -0.85
N TYR A 134 -12.00 -5.11 0.42
CA TYR A 134 -11.55 -6.44 0.81
C TYR A 134 -12.74 -7.34 1.12
N ALA A 135 -12.88 -8.42 0.39
CA ALA A 135 -13.82 -9.49 0.67
C ALA A 135 -13.03 -10.80 0.74
N LYS A 136 -12.72 -11.21 1.98
CA LYS A 136 -11.82 -12.33 2.27
C LYS A 136 -12.08 -13.54 1.34
N PRO A 137 -11.06 -14.08 0.66
CA PRO A 137 -9.62 -13.75 0.74
C PRO A 137 -9.12 -12.71 -0.27
N ASP A 138 -10.02 -12.13 -1.05
CA ASP A 138 -9.67 -11.35 -2.25
C ASP A 138 -9.77 -9.84 -2.00
N LEU A 139 -8.85 -9.12 -2.63
CA LEU A 139 -8.96 -7.69 -2.86
C LEU A 139 -9.65 -7.49 -4.21
N HIS A 140 -10.74 -6.72 -4.20
CA HIS A 140 -11.43 -6.29 -5.40
C HIS A 140 -11.18 -4.81 -5.63
N CYS A 141 -10.91 -4.42 -6.86
CA CYS A 141 -10.70 -3.04 -7.27
C CYS A 141 -11.37 -2.81 -8.61
N VAL A 142 -11.76 -1.56 -8.89
CA VAL A 142 -12.15 -1.14 -10.22
C VAL A 142 -10.96 -0.42 -10.86
N CYS A 143 -10.43 -0.97 -11.96
CA CYS A 143 -9.23 -0.47 -12.63
C CYS A 143 -9.52 0.03 -14.04
N ASP A 144 -8.59 0.80 -14.62
CA ASP A 144 -8.73 1.29 -15.99
C ASP A 144 -8.30 0.23 -17.02
N VAL A 145 -9.17 -0.76 -17.23
CA VAL A 145 -8.98 -1.79 -18.26
C VAL A 145 -9.65 -1.39 -19.58
N LYS A 146 -8.99 -1.75 -20.69
CA LYS A 146 -9.39 -1.40 -22.05
C LYS A 146 -9.74 -2.63 -22.89
N LYS A 147 -9.23 -3.81 -22.51
CA LYS A 147 -9.36 -5.06 -23.27
C LYS A 147 -10.52 -5.94 -22.83
N THR A 148 -10.98 -5.80 -21.59
CA THR A 148 -12.11 -6.56 -21.03
C THR A 148 -13.29 -5.66 -20.76
N ASP A 149 -14.52 -6.17 -20.83
CA ASP A 149 -15.72 -5.38 -20.48
C ASP A 149 -15.88 -5.18 -18.96
N ASP A 150 -15.41 -6.15 -18.18
CA ASP A 150 -15.39 -6.05 -16.72
C ASP A 150 -14.11 -5.34 -16.24
N ASP A 151 -14.31 -4.23 -15.56
CA ASP A 151 -13.27 -3.38 -14.97
C ASP A 151 -12.88 -3.83 -13.56
N ARG A 152 -13.56 -4.84 -13.03
CA ARG A 152 -13.32 -5.38 -11.70
C ARG A 152 -12.16 -6.36 -11.73
N ILE A 153 -11.07 -5.96 -11.11
CA ILE A 153 -9.91 -6.82 -10.91
C ILE A 153 -9.98 -7.39 -9.51
N SER A 154 -9.85 -8.70 -9.42
CA SER A 154 -9.77 -9.43 -8.17
C SER A 154 -8.38 -10.05 -8.05
N ILE A 155 -7.77 -9.91 -6.88
CA ILE A 155 -6.49 -10.56 -6.57
C ILE A 155 -6.55 -11.18 -5.18
N ASN A 156 -6.10 -12.43 -5.11
CA ASN A 156 -6.02 -13.15 -3.85
C ASN A 156 -4.89 -12.59 -2.99
N MET A 157 -5.21 -12.28 -1.73
CA MET A 157 -4.28 -11.66 -0.80
C MET A 157 -3.52 -12.68 0.06
N ASP A 158 -3.89 -13.96 0.02
CA ASP A 158 -3.18 -15.03 0.71
C ASP A 158 -1.75 -15.15 0.16
N GLY A 159 -0.78 -15.15 1.06
CA GLY A 159 0.64 -15.19 0.71
C GLY A 159 1.19 -13.88 0.18
N LEU A 160 0.37 -13.04 -0.49
CA LEU A 160 0.72 -11.71 -1.02
C LEU A 160 0.94 -10.69 0.10
N VAL A 161 0.02 -10.65 1.06
CA VAL A 161 0.17 -9.91 2.31
C VAL A 161 0.24 -10.90 3.46
N GLN A 162 1.23 -10.68 4.31
CA GLN A 162 1.54 -11.54 5.45
C GLN A 162 1.53 -10.73 6.73
N VAL A 163 1.39 -11.44 7.85
CA VAL A 163 1.44 -10.87 9.19
C VAL A 163 2.73 -11.31 9.84
N THR A 164 3.49 -10.36 10.37
CA THR A 164 4.73 -10.60 11.10
C THR A 164 4.45 -11.14 12.52
N HIS A 165 5.48 -11.60 13.23
CA HIS A 165 5.30 -12.11 14.60
C HIS A 165 4.73 -11.04 15.55
N ASP A 166 5.16 -9.79 15.37
CA ASP A 166 4.72 -8.64 16.16
C ASP A 166 3.45 -7.95 15.62
N GLY A 167 2.71 -8.60 14.71
CA GLY A 167 1.42 -8.13 14.22
C GLY A 167 1.49 -6.99 13.21
N PHE A 168 2.58 -6.84 12.46
CA PHE A 168 2.67 -5.91 11.33
C PHE A 168 2.19 -6.59 10.04
N LEU A 169 1.53 -5.83 9.18
CA LEU A 169 1.28 -6.23 7.80
C LEU A 169 2.54 -6.01 6.95
N ALA A 170 2.91 -6.99 6.13
CA ALA A 170 4.06 -6.95 5.25
C ALA A 170 3.74 -7.59 3.89
N CYS A 171 4.41 -7.14 2.83
CA CYS A 171 4.33 -7.83 1.54
C CYS A 171 5.12 -9.15 1.55
N PHE A 172 4.74 -10.06 0.65
CA PHE A 172 5.49 -11.28 0.34
C PHE A 172 6.98 -10.97 0.04
N GLU A 173 7.86 -11.91 0.38
CA GLU A 173 9.31 -11.85 0.13
C GLU A 173 10.07 -10.63 0.70
N HIS A 174 9.50 -9.91 1.68
CA HIS A 174 10.19 -8.89 2.49
C HIS A 174 10.57 -7.57 1.78
N LEU A 175 10.18 -7.36 0.52
CA LEU A 175 10.67 -6.21 -0.26
C LEU A 175 9.82 -4.92 -0.09
N GLY A 176 8.67 -5.01 0.59
CA GLY A 176 7.79 -3.90 0.95
C GLY A 176 7.25 -4.03 2.38
N THR A 177 7.59 -3.06 3.23
CA THR A 177 7.15 -2.97 4.63
C THR A 177 6.70 -1.55 4.92
N GLN A 178 5.60 -1.37 5.66
CA GLN A 178 5.15 -0.04 6.09
C GLN A 178 4.66 0.02 7.54
N VAL A 179 4.47 1.26 7.98
CA VAL A 179 4.67 1.83 9.33
C VAL A 179 3.61 1.42 10.36
N SER A 180 4.05 1.22 11.61
CA SER A 180 3.17 1.12 12.78
C SER A 180 2.28 2.36 12.93
N MET A 181 0.97 2.18 13.13
CA MET A 181 0.10 3.30 13.47
C MET A 181 0.13 3.68 14.95
N ASP A 182 0.66 2.81 15.80
CA ASP A 182 0.88 3.09 17.22
C ASP A 182 1.82 4.31 17.42
N GLN A 183 2.67 4.62 16.41
CA GLN A 183 3.59 5.76 16.42
C GLN A 183 2.92 7.10 16.06
N PHE A 184 1.67 7.12 15.61
CA PHE A 184 0.95 8.35 15.24
C PHE A 184 -0.05 8.82 16.30
N ILE A 185 -0.10 8.16 17.48
CA ILE A 185 -0.97 8.56 18.60
C ILE A 185 -0.30 9.62 19.52
N HIS A 186 0.97 9.93 19.30
CA HIS A 186 1.65 11.06 19.96
C HIS A 186 2.09 12.08 18.91
N GLY A 187 1.21 13.06 18.67
CA GLY A 187 1.60 14.36 18.14
C GLY A 187 2.39 15.17 19.17
#